data_AF-A0A6A6GZF7-F1
#
_entry.id   AF-A0A6A6GZF7-F1
#
_cell.length_a   1.000
_cell.length_b   1.000
_cell.length_c   1.000
_cell.angle_alpha   90.00
_cell.angle_beta   90.00
_cell.angle_gamma   90.00
#
_symmetry.space_group_name_H-M   'P 1'
#
loop_
_entity.id
_entity.type
_entity.pdbx_description
1 polymer ?
#
loop_
_entity_poly.entity_id
_entity_poly.type
_entity_poly.pdbx_seq_one_letter_code
_entity_poly.pdbx_strand_id
1 'polypeptide(L)'
;MSGPVPSRLVFLSDLPDIPDGEKVRFLGCVEEYDSLNGRLIVRHDYPHTSSNITIACVDIEHLLESINSLDMSKGAWVNLVGYKTPPSRLDLGTVQNSTQTERHVYLQAVMIWSAGALKLKEYEEALISRLQSGK
;
A
#
# COMPACT_ATOMS: atom_id res chain seq x y z
N MET A 1 -17.69 5.76 24.39
CA MET A 1 -16.26 5.79 24.06
C MET A 1 -16.07 4.98 22.80
N SER A 2 -15.84 5.63 21.65
CA SER A 2 -15.63 4.93 20.39
C SER A 2 -14.18 4.44 20.36
N GLY A 3 -13.98 3.15 20.10
CA GLY A 3 -12.65 2.58 19.91
C GLY A 3 -11.94 3.14 18.68
N PRO A 4 -10.64 2.81 18.48
CA PRO A 4 -9.90 3.24 17.30
C PRO A 4 -10.62 2.80 16.02
N VAL A 5 -10.61 3.67 15.00
CA VAL A 5 -11.24 3.40 13.70
C VAL A 5 -10.70 2.07 13.14
N PRO A 6 -11.57 1.10 12.78
CA PRO A 6 -11.15 -0.16 12.18
C PRO A 6 -10.57 0.10 10.79
N SER A 7 -9.55 -0.68 10.40
CA SER A 7 -9.03 -0.62 9.03
C SER A 7 -9.82 -1.54 8.11
N ARG A 8 -10.00 -1.11 6.86
CA ARG A 8 -10.59 -1.92 5.79
C ARG A 8 -9.51 -2.70 5.05
N LEU A 9 -9.61 -4.03 5.06
CA LEU A 9 -8.70 -4.90 4.29
C LEU A 9 -9.07 -4.85 2.80
N VAL A 10 -8.11 -4.50 1.93
CA VAL A 10 -8.33 -4.27 0.49
C VAL A 10 -7.13 -4.75 -0.34
N PHE A 11 -7.33 -4.93 -1.65
CA PHE A 11 -6.20 -5.04 -2.57
C PHE A 11 -5.58 -3.68 -2.84
N LEU A 12 -4.30 -3.67 -3.23
CA LEU A 12 -3.61 -2.44 -3.62
C LEU A 12 -4.29 -1.81 -4.85
N SER A 13 -4.79 -2.61 -5.79
CA SER A 13 -5.54 -2.17 -6.97
C SER A 13 -6.83 -1.39 -6.67
N ASP A 14 -7.41 -1.62 -5.49
CA ASP A 14 -8.68 -1.03 -5.09
C ASP A 14 -8.49 0.36 -4.47
N LEU A 15 -7.26 0.67 -4.00
CA LEU A 15 -6.91 1.92 -3.32
C LEU A 15 -7.33 3.20 -4.08
N PRO A 16 -7.23 3.29 -5.43
CA PRO A 16 -7.65 4.49 -6.16
C PRO A 16 -9.13 4.81 -5.98
N ASP A 17 -9.97 3.79 -5.77
CA ASP A 17 -11.42 3.93 -5.63
C ASP A 17 -11.84 4.14 -4.16
N ILE A 18 -10.88 4.20 -3.24
CA ILE A 18 -11.13 4.46 -1.82
C ILE A 18 -11.13 5.97 -1.57
N PRO A 19 -12.09 6.50 -0.78
CA PRO A 19 -12.07 7.91 -0.37
C PRO A 19 -10.84 8.28 0.46
N ASP A 20 -10.41 9.53 0.36
CA ASP A 20 -9.37 10.07 1.26
C ASP A 20 -9.88 10.08 2.71
N GLY A 21 -8.97 9.92 3.68
CA GLY A 21 -9.28 9.83 5.10
C GLY A 21 -9.70 8.43 5.57
N GLU A 22 -9.94 7.49 4.66
CA GLU A 22 -10.25 6.10 5.01
C GLU A 22 -9.03 5.35 5.53
N LYS A 23 -9.25 4.55 6.58
CA LYS A 23 -8.21 3.68 7.14
C LYS A 23 -8.21 2.36 6.41
N VAL A 24 -7.11 2.04 5.74
CA VAL A 24 -6.96 0.82 4.93
C VAL A 24 -5.90 -0.09 5.51
N ARG A 25 -6.04 -1.38 5.19
CA ARG A 25 -5.02 -2.41 5.39
C ARG A 25 -4.84 -3.14 4.07
N PHE A 26 -3.60 -3.31 3.63
CA PHE A 26 -3.30 -4.03 2.40
C PHE A 26 -1.92 -4.67 2.49
N LEU A 27 -1.63 -5.53 1.53
CA LEU A 27 -0.33 -6.14 1.32
C LEU A 27 0.34 -5.45 0.12
N GLY A 28 1.63 -5.15 0.24
CA GLY A 28 2.43 -4.59 -0.84
C GLY A 28 3.82 -5.20 -0.88
N CYS A 29 4.40 -5.25 -2.08
CA CYS A 29 5.80 -5.58 -2.30
C CYS A 29 6.60 -4.27 -2.37
N VAL A 30 7.68 -4.17 -1.60
CA VAL A 30 8.55 -3.00 -1.58
C VAL A 30 9.30 -2.88 -2.90
N GLU A 31 9.11 -1.77 -3.60
CA GLU A 31 9.85 -1.46 -4.81
C GLU A 31 11.07 -0.58 -4.52
N GLU A 32 10.85 0.45 -3.71
CA GLU A 32 11.86 1.45 -3.38
C GLU A 32 11.56 2.07 -2.02
N TYR A 33 12.61 2.39 -1.28
CA TYR A 33 12.54 3.17 -0.05
C TYR A 33 13.36 4.45 -0.23
N ASP A 34 12.67 5.58 -0.24
CA ASP A 34 13.26 6.92 -0.22
C ASP A 34 13.47 7.34 1.23
N SER A 35 14.69 7.13 1.73
CA SER A 35 15.07 7.50 3.09
C SER A 35 15.15 9.01 3.32
N LEU A 36 15.27 9.83 2.27
CA LEU A 36 15.37 11.28 2.40
C LEU A 36 14.00 11.89 2.69
N ASN A 37 12.97 11.37 2.03
CA ASN A 37 11.60 11.86 2.18
C ASN A 37 10.73 10.99 3.10
N GLY A 38 11.30 9.95 3.72
CA GLY A 38 10.55 9.03 4.59
C GLY A 38 9.42 8.32 3.86
N ARG A 39 9.67 7.89 2.61
CA ARG A 39 8.64 7.35 1.71
C ARG A 39 8.96 5.95 1.23
N LEU A 40 7.97 5.07 1.31
CA LEU A 40 8.02 3.71 0.81
C LEU A 40 7.14 3.59 -0.43
N ILE A 41 7.73 3.16 -1.54
CA ILE A 41 7.01 2.84 -2.77
C ILE A 41 6.72 1.36 -2.77
N VAL A 42 5.44 1.00 -2.81
CA VAL A 42 5.00 -0.40 -2.86
C VAL A 42 4.07 -0.67 -4.02
N ARG A 43 4.18 -1.88 -4.57
CA ARG A 43 3.38 -2.38 -5.68
C ARG A 43 2.81 -3.76 -5.35
N HIS A 44 1.69 -4.10 -5.96
CA HIS A 44 1.17 -5.46 -5.98
C HIS A 44 0.51 -5.63 -7.34
N ASP A 45 1.06 -6.56 -8.12
CA ASP A 45 0.60 -6.81 -9.48
C ASP A 45 -0.64 -7.72 -9.48
N TYR A 46 -1.70 -7.33 -8.76
CA TYR A 46 -2.96 -8.05 -8.71
C TYR A 46 -4.13 -7.07 -8.92
N PRO A 47 -5.13 -7.42 -9.77
CA PRO A 47 -5.19 -8.62 -10.60
C PRO A 47 -4.18 -8.57 -11.77
N HIS A 48 -3.51 -9.70 -12.04
CA HIS A 48 -2.46 -9.83 -13.08
C HIS A 48 -2.91 -9.49 -14.52
N THR A 49 -4.21 -9.32 -14.75
CA THR A 49 -4.80 -8.97 -16.05
C THR A 49 -5.05 -7.47 -16.20
N SER A 50 -4.73 -6.65 -15.20
CA SER A 50 -4.97 -5.21 -15.23
C SER A 50 -3.95 -4.51 -16.13
N SER A 51 -4.43 -3.69 -17.07
CA SER A 51 -3.58 -2.75 -17.80
C SER A 51 -3.10 -1.59 -16.94
N ASN A 52 -3.76 -1.36 -15.79
CA ASN A 52 -3.47 -0.26 -14.88
C ASN A 52 -2.70 -0.81 -13.67
N ILE A 53 -1.47 -0.35 -13.49
CA ILE A 53 -0.68 -0.66 -12.30
C ILE A 53 -0.99 0.40 -11.25
N THR A 54 -1.31 -0.04 -10.04
CA THR A 54 -1.46 0.89 -8.91
C THR A 54 -0.16 0.90 -8.11
N ILE A 55 0.29 2.10 -7.76
CA ILE A 55 1.51 2.35 -7.00
C ILE A 55 1.11 3.09 -5.74
N ALA A 56 1.44 2.52 -4.59
CA ALA A 56 1.21 3.17 -3.32
C ALA A 56 2.49 3.90 -2.87
N CYS A 57 2.41 5.22 -2.77
CA CYS A 57 3.41 6.09 -2.19
C CYS A 57 3.05 6.30 -0.71
N VAL A 58 3.78 5.63 0.17
CA VAL A 58 3.45 5.55 1.59
C VAL A 58 4.43 6.40 2.40
N ASP A 59 3.92 7.44 3.05
CA ASP A 59 4.64 8.18 4.08
C ASP A 59 4.77 7.31 5.33
N ILE A 60 6.02 7.10 5.77
CA ILE A 60 6.37 6.30 6.94
C ILE A 60 7.16 7.10 7.98
N GLU A 61 7.22 8.43 7.85
CA GLU A 61 8.08 9.29 8.68
C GLU A 61 7.85 9.03 10.18
N HIS A 62 6.59 8.89 10.59
CA HIS A 62 6.20 8.62 11.98
C HIS A 62 6.56 7.23 12.50
N LEU A 63 7.01 6.33 11.64
CA LEU A 63 7.29 4.93 11.98
C LEU A 63 8.78 4.60 11.96
N LEU A 64 9.64 5.52 11.47
CA LEU A 64 11.07 5.26 11.23
C LEU A 64 11.81 4.73 12.46
N GLU A 65 11.50 5.22 13.66
CA GLU A 65 12.13 4.76 14.90
C GLU A 65 11.75 3.32 15.29
N SER A 66 10.65 2.81 14.75
CA SER A 66 10.06 1.51 15.10
C SER A 66 10.24 0.43 14.03
N ILE A 67 10.70 0.79 12.83
CA ILE A 67 10.81 -0.14 11.69
C ILE A 67 12.23 -0.70 11.60
N ASN A 68 12.34 -2.01 11.45
CA ASN A 68 13.59 -2.66 11.10
C ASN A 68 13.87 -2.43 9.61
N SER A 69 15.01 -1.81 9.29
CA SER A 69 15.41 -1.51 7.91
C SER A 69 15.48 -2.75 7.00
N LEU A 70 15.71 -3.94 7.56
CA LEU A 70 15.72 -5.20 6.82
C LEU A 70 14.35 -5.53 6.20
N ASP A 71 13.27 -5.17 6.90
CA ASP A 71 11.88 -5.37 6.46
C ASP A 71 11.48 -4.41 5.32
N MET A 72 12.34 -3.44 5.00
CA MET A 72 12.16 -2.44 3.94
C MET A 72 13.03 -2.72 2.71
N SER A 73 13.60 -3.91 2.62
CA SER A 73 14.41 -4.31 1.47
C SER A 73 13.54 -4.41 0.21
N LYS A 74 14.09 -3.98 -0.93
CA LYS A 74 13.44 -4.18 -2.24
C LYS A 74 13.06 -5.65 -2.45
N GLY A 75 11.82 -5.90 -2.83
CA GLY A 75 11.24 -7.23 -3.01
C GLY A 75 10.64 -7.85 -1.74
N ALA A 76 10.74 -7.20 -0.58
CA ALA A 76 10.10 -7.67 0.65
C ALA A 76 8.58 -7.46 0.57
N TRP A 77 7.82 -8.46 1.03
CA TRP A 77 6.38 -8.32 1.20
C TRP A 77 6.08 -7.76 2.58
N VAL A 78 5.28 -6.70 2.62
CA VAL A 78 4.90 -5.99 3.85
C VAL A 78 3.40 -5.84 3.96
N ASN A 79 2.89 -6.01 5.17
CA ASN A 79 1.54 -5.58 5.52
C ASN A 79 1.59 -4.12 5.94
N LEU A 80 0.64 -3.33 5.45
CA LEU A 80 0.55 -1.90 5.69
C LEU A 80 -0.83 -1.57 6.26
N VAL A 81 -0.86 -0.73 7.27
CA VAL A 81 -2.07 -0.05 7.75
C VAL A 81 -1.81 1.44 7.71
N GLY A 82 -2.72 2.18 7.08
CA GLY A 82 -2.56 3.62 6.90
C GLY A 82 -3.86 4.31 6.53
N TYR A 83 -3.81 5.63 6.47
CA TYR A 83 -4.90 6.47 5.99
C TYR A 83 -4.60 6.91 4.57
N LYS A 84 -5.59 6.84 3.68
CA LYS A 84 -5.44 7.40 2.33
C LYS A 84 -5.41 8.93 2.43
N THR A 85 -4.45 9.56 1.76
CA THR A 85 -4.25 11.00 1.78
C THR A 85 -4.39 11.57 0.37
N PRO A 86 -4.82 12.84 0.25
CA PRO A 86 -4.77 13.53 -1.03
C PRO A 86 -3.30 13.72 -1.47
N PRO A 87 -3.03 13.80 -2.79
CA PRO A 87 -1.69 14.10 -3.29
C PRO A 87 -1.22 15.46 -2.78
N SER A 88 0.02 15.53 -2.29
CA SER A 88 0.67 16.78 -1.93
C SER A 88 1.14 17.54 -3.19
N ARG A 89 1.46 18.83 -3.03
CA ARG A 89 2.06 19.62 -4.11
C ARG A 89 3.39 19.06 -4.61
N LEU A 90 4.12 18.35 -3.74
CA LEU A 90 5.36 17.66 -4.08
C LEU A 90 5.12 16.44 -5.00
N ASP A 91 3.90 15.90 -4.98
CA ASP A 91 3.54 14.66 -5.66
C ASP A 91 3.06 14.86 -7.10
N LEU A 92 2.63 16.09 -7.42
CA LEU A 92 2.07 16.45 -8.72
C LEU A 92 3.13 16.62 -9.83
N GLY A 93 4.42 16.56 -9.48
CA GLY A 93 5.53 16.79 -10.41
C GLY A 93 6.01 15.56 -11.18
N THR A 94 5.59 14.35 -10.80
CA THR A 94 6.18 13.09 -11.29
C THR A 94 5.21 12.32 -12.18
N VAL A 95 4.76 12.92 -13.28
CA VAL A 95 4.02 12.20 -14.33
C VAL A 95 5.02 11.85 -15.43
N GLN A 96 5.57 10.64 -15.40
CA GLN A 96 6.42 10.13 -16.48
C GLN A 96 5.57 9.42 -17.54
N ASN A 97 5.90 9.70 -18.79
CA ASN A 97 5.30 9.13 -19.99
C ASN A 97 5.64 7.63 -20.10
N SER A 98 4.82 6.75 -19.53
CA SER A 98 4.87 5.31 -19.77
C SER A 98 3.60 4.86 -20.49
N THR A 99 3.71 3.84 -21.33
CA THR A 99 2.60 3.26 -22.13
C THR A 99 1.55 2.54 -21.28
N GLN A 100 1.76 2.47 -19.97
CA GLN A 100 0.92 1.81 -18.97
C GLN A 100 0.38 2.88 -18.02
N THR A 101 -0.93 2.90 -17.77
CA THR A 101 -1.54 3.92 -16.91
C THR A 101 -1.24 3.61 -15.44
N GLU A 102 -0.13 4.14 -14.95
CA GLU A 102 0.25 4.07 -13.54
C GLU A 102 -0.69 4.98 -12.71
N ARG A 103 -1.37 4.39 -11.71
CA ARG A 103 -2.22 5.12 -10.76
C ARG A 103 -1.50 5.24 -9.44
N HIS A 104 -1.03 6.44 -9.12
CA HIS A 104 -0.37 6.73 -7.86
C HIS A 104 -1.40 7.01 -6.77
N VAL A 105 -1.26 6.36 -5.62
CA VAL A 105 -2.07 6.58 -4.42
C VAL A 105 -1.17 6.94 -3.25
N TYR A 106 -1.58 7.94 -2.48
CA TYR A 106 -0.82 8.47 -1.36
C TYR A 106 -1.44 8.02 -0.03
N LEU A 107 -0.58 7.60 0.89
CA LEU A 107 -0.99 7.05 2.18
C LEU A 107 -0.08 7.56 3.29
N GLN A 108 -0.64 7.80 4.47
CA GLN A 108 0.12 7.91 5.72
C GLN A 108 0.07 6.58 6.46
N ALA A 109 1.21 5.91 6.63
CA ALA A 109 1.28 4.69 7.42
C ALA A 109 1.15 4.97 8.92
N VAL A 110 0.45 4.07 9.60
CA VAL A 110 0.39 3.98 11.07
C VAL A 110 0.92 2.65 11.59
N MET A 111 1.09 1.66 10.71
CA MET A 111 1.69 0.38 11.06
C MET A 111 2.24 -0.29 9.79
N ILE A 112 3.42 -0.87 9.90
CA ILE A 112 4.03 -1.71 8.86
C ILE A 112 4.73 -2.89 9.52
N TRP A 113 4.64 -4.07 8.90
CA TRP A 113 5.40 -5.24 9.34
C TRP A 113 5.64 -6.19 8.17
N SER A 114 6.73 -6.95 8.25
CA SER A 114 7.06 -7.98 7.28
C SER A 114 5.98 -9.06 7.20
N ALA A 115 5.62 -9.45 5.98
CA ALA A 115 4.76 -10.61 5.71
C ALA A 115 5.56 -11.93 5.71
N GLY A 116 6.89 -11.87 5.81
CA GLY A 116 7.76 -13.04 5.83
C GLY A 116 7.64 -13.92 4.58
N ALA A 117 7.76 -15.23 4.77
CA ALA A 117 7.56 -16.21 3.71
C ALA A 117 6.08 -16.29 3.33
N LEU A 118 5.69 -15.50 2.32
CA LEU A 118 4.33 -15.40 1.85
C LEU A 118 4.07 -16.33 0.67
N LYS A 119 3.03 -17.15 0.77
CA LYS A 119 2.44 -17.83 -0.38
C LYS A 119 1.42 -16.90 -1.03
N LEU A 120 1.89 -16.08 -1.97
CA LEU A 120 1.12 -14.98 -2.56
C LEU A 120 -0.26 -15.42 -3.09
N LYS A 121 -0.31 -16.53 -3.83
CA LYS A 121 -1.56 -17.07 -4.39
C LYS A 121 -2.59 -17.43 -3.31
N GLU A 122 -2.16 -18.10 -2.23
CA GLU A 122 -3.05 -18.47 -1.12
C GLU A 122 -3.59 -17.21 -0.41
N TYR A 123 -2.76 -16.17 -0.28
CA TYR A 123 -3.19 -14.88 0.26
C TYR A 123 -4.25 -14.21 -0.61
N GLU A 124 -4.04 -14.15 -1.92
CA GLU A 124 -4.98 -13.54 -2.88
C GLU A 124 -6.33 -14.27 -2.85
N GLU A 125 -6.33 -15.60 -2.91
CA GLU A 125 -7.55 -16.43 -2.82
C GLU A 125 -8.30 -16.23 -1.50
N ALA A 126 -7.56 -16.17 -0.38
CA ALA A 126 -8.15 -15.92 0.94
C ALA A 126 -8.73 -14.51 1.05
N LEU A 127 -8.07 -13.49 0.49
CA LEU A 127 -8.57 -12.12 0.48
C LEU A 127 -9.86 -12.00 -0.34
N ILE A 128 -9.90 -12.59 -1.53
CA ILE A 128 -11.13 -12.67 -2.35
C ILE A 128 -12.27 -13.29 -1.56
N SER A 129 -12.02 -14.47 -0.95
CA SER A 129 -13.02 -15.19 -0.17
C SER A 129 -13.57 -14.35 0.98
N ARG A 130 -12.70 -13.58 1.64
CA ARG A 130 -13.09 -12.69 2.74
C ARG A 130 -13.89 -11.48 2.28
N LEU A 131 -13.52 -10.86 1.15
CA LEU A 131 -14.25 -9.74 0.55
C LEU A 131 -15.64 -10.16 0.04
N GLN A 132 -15.79 -11.42 -0.40
CA GLN A 132 -17.08 -11.98 -0.82
C GLN A 132 -17.96 -12.38 0.36
N SER A 133 -17.39 -12.88 1.45
CA SER A 133 -18.13 -13.32 2.65
C SER A 133 -18.60 -12.16 3.54
N GLY A 134 -18.04 -10.95 3.35
CA GLY A 134 -18.39 -9.74 4.09
C GLY A 134 -19.42 -8.85 3.40
N LYS A 135 -20.03 -9.31 2.30
CA LYS A 135 -21.16 -8.64 1.62
C LYS A 135 -22.50 -9.15 2.12
#